data_AF-A0A2K5AQ06-F1
#
_entry.id   AF-A0A2K5AQ06-F1
#
_cell.length_a   1.000
_cell.length_b   1.000
_cell.length_c   1.000
_cell.angle_alpha   90.00
_cell.angle_beta   90.00
_cell.angle_gamma   90.00
#
_symmetry.space_group_name_H-M   'P 1'
#
loop_
_entity.id
_entity.type
_entity.pdbx_description
1 polymer ?
#
loop_
_entity_poly.entity_id
_entity_poly.type
_entity_poly.pdbx_seq_one_letter_code
_entity_poly.pdbx_strand_id
1 'polypeptide(L)'
;MGRIENCEFDDTLLYDTENLVWLKVEHPSSTPSSQWEGREEGDSITGRKTLVKIGITSILAYIAGRLTSVKIRPEGTEVEKGKSIASIESLRYFGVVRSPVRGRMVKINKLVVGKPKIVNDNPYGDGWIAVLEVSDAKDLDQLEPLEKCKHKLAEKIREMHVRCFSAFPDHEMVEIGVECAAVIPKLDELIARIEKGEVVHIVSDDPTADIEIVRWSEERGHELLEIRREEQLIHMLVRKSDGIRFIRVR
;
A
#
# COMPACT_ATOMS: atom_id res chain seq x y z
N MET A 1 6.29 -0.15 -13.90
CA MET A 1 6.31 0.48 -12.56
C MET A 1 7.15 1.74 -12.64
N GLY A 2 6.55 2.90 -12.39
CA GLY A 2 7.22 4.20 -12.27
C GLY A 2 7.49 4.56 -10.80
N ARG A 3 8.48 5.42 -10.56
CA ARG A 3 8.81 5.94 -9.23
C ARG A 3 8.74 7.46 -9.23
N ILE A 4 8.10 8.03 -8.21
CA ILE A 4 7.96 9.48 -8.00
C ILE A 4 8.30 9.75 -6.54
N GLU A 5 9.36 10.52 -6.26
CA GLU A 5 9.76 10.86 -4.89
C GLU A 5 9.88 9.60 -3.99
N ASN A 6 10.49 8.52 -4.52
CA ASN A 6 10.62 7.19 -3.91
C ASN A 6 9.34 6.36 -3.75
N CYS A 7 8.16 6.91 -4.02
CA CYS A 7 6.91 6.16 -4.06
C CYS A 7 6.77 5.42 -5.39
N GLU A 8 6.36 4.15 -5.33
CA GLU A 8 6.08 3.32 -6.50
C GLU A 8 4.65 3.53 -7.00
N PHE A 9 4.48 3.49 -8.32
CA PHE A 9 3.22 3.61 -9.03
C PHE A 9 3.22 2.69 -10.26
N ASP A 10 2.15 1.93 -10.46
CA ASP A 10 1.99 1.08 -11.63
C ASP A 10 1.61 1.94 -12.86
N ASP A 11 2.41 1.84 -13.93
CA ASP A 11 2.26 2.60 -15.18
C ASP A 11 1.14 2.08 -16.08
N THR A 12 0.56 0.92 -15.76
CA THR A 12 -0.57 0.31 -16.45
C THR A 12 -1.94 0.76 -15.91
N LEU A 13 -1.94 1.57 -14.86
CA LEU A 13 -3.14 2.00 -14.14
C LEU A 13 -3.56 3.43 -14.50
N LEU A 14 -4.84 3.71 -14.25
CA LEU A 14 -5.42 5.04 -14.23
C LEU A 14 -5.54 5.55 -12.79
N TYR A 15 -5.40 6.86 -12.60
CA TYR A 15 -5.34 7.46 -11.27
C TYR A 15 -6.38 8.56 -11.09
N ASP A 16 -7.01 8.56 -9.92
CA ASP A 16 -7.72 9.69 -9.35
C ASP A 16 -6.79 10.34 -8.31
N THR A 17 -6.13 11.43 -8.69
CA THR A 17 -5.15 12.10 -7.84
C THR A 17 -5.77 12.85 -6.67
N GLU A 18 -7.06 13.16 -6.73
CA GLU A 18 -7.75 13.87 -5.65
C GLU A 18 -8.15 12.92 -4.53
N ASN A 19 -8.62 11.72 -4.89
CA ASN A 19 -9.01 10.71 -3.91
C ASN A 19 -7.89 9.70 -3.60
N LEU A 20 -6.75 9.81 -4.26
CA LEU A 20 -5.58 8.93 -4.10
C LEU A 20 -5.91 7.45 -4.31
N VAL A 21 -6.76 7.17 -5.31
CA VAL A 21 -7.14 5.82 -5.72
C VAL A 21 -6.65 5.54 -7.13
N TRP A 22 -6.43 4.26 -7.42
CA TRP A 22 -6.10 3.79 -8.76
C TRP A 22 -7.21 2.89 -9.28
N LEU A 23 -7.28 2.79 -10.61
CA LEU A 23 -8.23 1.98 -11.35
C LEU A 23 -7.52 1.16 -12.43
N LYS A 24 -7.86 -0.11 -12.53
CA LYS A 24 -7.45 -1.02 -13.61
C LYS A 24 -8.68 -1.49 -14.36
N VAL A 25 -8.71 -1.29 -15.68
CA VAL A 25 -9.74 -1.88 -16.54
C VAL A 25 -9.43 -3.36 -16.71
N GLU A 26 -10.37 -4.22 -16.33
CA GLU A 26 -10.27 -5.67 -16.50
C GLU A 26 -10.83 -6.05 -17.87
N HIS A 27 -10.00 -6.65 -18.72
CA HIS A 27 -10.48 -7.22 -19.97
C HIS A 27 -11.07 -8.62 -19.71
N PRO A 28 -12.27 -8.96 -20.22
CA PRO A 28 -12.95 -10.22 -19.93
C PRO A 28 -12.25 -11.53 -20.37
N SER A 29 -11.01 -11.48 -20.87
CA SER A 29 -10.27 -12.65 -21.34
C SER A 29 -9.19 -13.11 -20.34
N SER A 30 -9.60 -13.84 -19.29
CA SER A 30 -8.71 -14.81 -18.60
C SER A 30 -9.39 -15.74 -17.58
N THR A 31 -10.72 -15.69 -17.38
CA THR A 31 -11.41 -16.66 -16.51
C THR A 31 -12.47 -17.44 -17.30
N PRO A 32 -12.55 -18.79 -17.19
CA PRO A 32 -13.52 -19.60 -17.93
C PRO A 32 -14.95 -19.18 -17.62
N SER A 33 -15.77 -19.07 -18.67
CA SER A 33 -17.17 -18.63 -18.72
C SER A 33 -18.16 -19.41 -17.85
N SER A 34 -17.74 -20.43 -17.09
CA SER A 34 -18.62 -21.27 -16.28
C SER A 34 -19.18 -20.63 -14.99
N GLN A 35 -18.82 -19.39 -14.67
CA GLN A 35 -19.28 -18.71 -13.42
C GLN A 35 -20.30 -17.59 -13.63
N TRP A 36 -20.76 -17.35 -14.87
CA TRP A 36 -21.58 -16.17 -15.21
C TRP A 36 -22.87 -16.55 -15.94
N GLU A 37 -23.65 -17.47 -15.38
CA GLU A 37 -25.03 -17.70 -15.84
C GLU A 37 -26.02 -16.90 -14.99
N GLY A 38 -26.64 -15.91 -15.62
CA GLY A 38 -27.89 -15.30 -15.14
C GLY A 38 -27.80 -13.82 -14.75
N ARG A 39 -27.90 -12.93 -15.74
CA ARG A 39 -28.64 -11.64 -15.69
C ARG A 39 -28.48 -10.88 -17.01
N GLU A 40 -29.53 -10.88 -17.81
CA GLU A 40 -29.73 -9.92 -18.91
C GLU A 40 -30.31 -8.62 -18.35
N GLU A 41 -29.70 -7.48 -18.65
CA GLU A 41 -30.19 -6.43 -19.57
C GLU A 41 -29.34 -5.15 -19.37
N GLY A 42 -28.74 -4.63 -20.44
CA GLY A 42 -27.90 -3.42 -20.38
C GLY A 42 -27.19 -3.09 -21.70
N ASP A 43 -27.83 -2.19 -22.45
CA ASP A 43 -27.45 -1.47 -23.68
C ASP A 43 -26.59 -2.14 -24.77
N SER A 44 -27.31 -2.52 -25.83
CA SER A 44 -26.87 -2.58 -27.22
C SER A 44 -26.07 -1.31 -27.58
N ILE A 45 -24.75 -1.40 -27.73
CA ILE A 45 -24.11 -1.42 -29.05
C ILE A 45 -22.82 -2.29 -29.05
N THR A 46 -22.37 -2.82 -27.91
CA THR A 46 -21.32 -3.87 -27.87
C THR A 46 -21.49 -4.95 -26.78
N GLY A 47 -22.46 -4.86 -25.86
CA GLY A 47 -22.73 -5.88 -24.84
C GLY A 47 -21.55 -6.19 -23.88
N ARG A 48 -20.47 -5.39 -23.93
CA ARG A 48 -19.28 -5.60 -23.10
C ARG A 48 -19.41 -4.76 -21.84
N LYS A 49 -19.62 -5.44 -20.72
CA LYS A 49 -19.52 -4.87 -19.38
C LYS A 49 -18.08 -4.45 -19.11
N THR A 50 -17.87 -3.18 -18.81
CA THR A 50 -16.56 -2.67 -18.39
C THR A 50 -16.40 -2.94 -16.90
N LEU A 51 -15.53 -3.88 -16.55
CA LEU A 51 -15.18 -4.15 -15.16
C LEU A 51 -13.92 -3.39 -14.79
N VAL A 52 -13.92 -2.80 -13.61
CA VAL A 52 -12.79 -2.01 -13.11
C VAL A 52 -12.42 -2.43 -11.70
N LYS A 53 -11.15 -2.77 -11.49
CA LYS A 53 -10.57 -3.04 -10.18
C LYS A 53 -10.05 -1.74 -9.59
N ILE A 54 -10.35 -1.49 -8.33
CA ILE A 54 -10.01 -0.24 -7.61
C ILE A 54 -9.16 -0.59 -6.40
N GLY A 55 -8.12 0.21 -6.14
CA GLY A 55 -7.35 0.18 -4.91
C GLY A 55 -6.87 1.57 -4.50
N ILE A 56 -6.07 1.65 -3.44
CA ILE A 56 -5.49 2.91 -2.96
C ILE A 56 -4.05 3.06 -3.44
N THR A 57 -3.58 4.28 -3.62
CA THR A 57 -2.17 4.53 -3.97
C THR A 57 -1.24 4.32 -2.77
N SER A 58 0.05 4.17 -3.05
CA SER A 58 1.12 4.15 -2.05
C SER A 58 1.10 5.41 -1.15
N ILE A 59 0.68 6.55 -1.68
CA ILE A 59 0.47 7.80 -0.92
C ILE A 59 -0.58 7.60 0.18
N LEU A 60 -1.78 7.13 -0.18
CA LEU A 60 -2.84 6.93 0.81
C LEU A 60 -2.51 5.79 1.78
N ALA A 61 -1.84 4.74 1.30
CA ALA A 61 -1.35 3.66 2.16
C ALA A 61 -0.35 4.17 3.21
N TYR A 62 0.56 5.07 2.84
CA TYR A 62 1.48 5.71 3.79
C TYR A 62 0.74 6.59 4.80
N ILE A 63 -0.12 7.51 4.32
CA ILE A 63 -0.88 8.42 5.17
C ILE A 63 -1.76 7.66 6.16
N ALA A 64 -2.37 6.57 5.71
CA ALA A 64 -3.22 5.76 6.55
C ALA A 64 -2.45 5.04 7.66
N GLY A 65 -1.14 4.87 7.55
CA GLY A 65 -0.38 4.02 8.48
C GLY A 65 -0.78 2.55 8.38
N ARG A 66 -0.26 1.71 9.28
CA ARG A 66 -0.53 0.26 9.29
C ARG A 66 -2.03 0.01 9.48
N LEU A 67 -2.71 -0.42 8.43
CA LEU A 67 -4.14 -0.68 8.49
C LEU A 67 -4.43 -1.86 9.41
N THR A 68 -5.40 -1.67 10.30
CA THR A 68 -5.92 -2.67 11.22
C THR A 68 -7.32 -3.13 10.83
N SER A 69 -8.02 -2.39 9.96
CA SER A 69 -9.37 -2.71 9.53
C SER A 69 -9.66 -2.17 8.12
N VAL A 70 -10.29 -3.01 7.30
CA VAL A 70 -10.87 -2.65 6.00
C VAL A 70 -12.30 -3.18 5.96
N LYS A 71 -13.28 -2.29 5.78
CA LYS A 71 -14.70 -2.66 5.65
C LYS A 71 -15.19 -2.22 4.28
N ILE A 72 -15.60 -3.19 3.47
CA ILE A 72 -16.02 -2.97 2.09
C ILE A 72 -17.53 -3.14 1.99
N ARG A 73 -18.19 -2.30 1.19
CA ARG A 73 -19.62 -2.46 0.89
C ARG A 73 -19.90 -3.80 0.22
N PRO A 74 -21.09 -4.40 0.42
CA PRO A 74 -21.38 -5.72 -0.12
C PRO A 74 -21.48 -5.69 -1.66
N GLU A 75 -21.18 -6.84 -2.27
CA GLU A 75 -21.45 -7.09 -3.69
C GLU A 75 -22.93 -6.83 -4.00
N GLY A 76 -23.20 -6.32 -5.19
CA GLY A 76 -24.51 -5.90 -5.65
C GLY A 76 -24.89 -4.46 -5.32
N THR A 77 -24.12 -3.76 -4.47
CA THR A 77 -24.38 -2.35 -4.11
C THR A 77 -24.16 -1.41 -5.28
N GLU A 78 -25.12 -0.54 -5.55
CA GLU A 78 -24.98 0.60 -6.48
C GLU A 78 -24.22 1.75 -5.79
N VAL A 79 -23.25 2.32 -6.50
CA VAL A 79 -22.37 3.37 -5.99
C VAL A 79 -22.27 4.50 -6.99
N GLU A 80 -22.56 5.71 -6.51
CA GLU A 80 -22.33 6.95 -7.26
C GLU A 80 -20.86 7.37 -7.18
N LYS A 81 -20.38 8.06 -8.22
CA LYS A 81 -19.03 8.63 -8.23
C LYS A 81 -18.77 9.51 -7.01
N GLY A 82 -17.56 9.40 -6.46
CA GLY A 82 -17.12 10.11 -5.25
C GLY A 82 -17.75 9.58 -3.95
N LYS A 83 -18.62 8.56 -3.99
CA LYS A 83 -19.16 7.93 -2.78
C LYS A 83 -18.26 6.80 -2.29
N SER A 84 -18.34 6.51 -0.99
CA SER A 84 -17.52 5.49 -0.35
C SER A 84 -17.88 4.09 -0.86
N ILE A 85 -16.84 3.31 -1.18
CA ILE A 85 -16.92 1.86 -1.45
C ILE A 85 -16.37 1.03 -0.28
N ALA A 86 -15.48 1.63 0.51
CA ALA A 86 -14.92 1.02 1.70
C ALA A 86 -14.53 2.09 2.73
N SER A 87 -14.37 1.67 3.99
CA SER A 87 -13.68 2.42 5.04
C SER A 87 -12.40 1.69 5.43
N ILE A 88 -11.33 2.45 5.67
CA ILE A 88 -10.04 1.94 6.12
C ILE A 88 -9.65 2.63 7.43
N GLU A 89 -9.02 1.87 8.31
CA GLU A 89 -8.69 2.32 9.66
C GLU A 89 -7.35 1.77 10.13
N SER A 90 -6.63 2.59 10.88
CA SER A 90 -5.41 2.28 11.62
C SER A 90 -5.42 2.99 12.97
N LEU A 91 -4.33 2.86 13.73
CA LEU A 91 -4.13 3.65 14.96
C LEU A 91 -4.03 5.16 14.71
N ARG A 92 -3.67 5.59 13.49
CA ARG A 92 -3.39 6.99 13.15
C ARG A 92 -4.41 7.57 12.16
N TYR A 93 -5.31 6.77 11.62
CA TYR A 93 -6.17 7.15 10.51
C TYR A 93 -7.53 6.48 10.53
N PHE A 94 -8.58 7.23 10.20
CA PHE A 94 -9.90 6.70 9.86
C PHE A 94 -10.42 7.44 8.64
N GLY A 95 -10.71 6.73 7.56
CA GLY A 95 -11.13 7.35 6.30
C GLY A 95 -11.87 6.40 5.37
N VAL A 96 -12.22 6.91 4.20
CA VAL A 96 -13.00 6.17 3.20
C VAL A 96 -12.31 6.14 1.84
N VAL A 97 -12.38 4.98 1.20
CA VAL A 97 -12.02 4.81 -0.22
C VAL A 97 -13.24 5.19 -1.04
N ARG A 98 -13.10 6.20 -1.90
CA ARG A 98 -14.18 6.69 -2.76
C ARG A 98 -14.10 6.05 -4.14
N SER A 99 -15.27 5.78 -4.72
CA SER A 99 -15.33 5.30 -6.09
C SER A 99 -14.97 6.42 -7.06
N PRO A 100 -14.00 6.23 -7.98
CA PRO A 100 -13.72 7.18 -9.04
C PRO A 100 -14.82 7.20 -10.13
N VAL A 101 -15.67 6.18 -10.16
CA VAL A 101 -16.70 5.96 -11.18
C VAL A 101 -18.04 5.59 -10.56
N ARG A 102 -19.14 5.87 -11.26
CA ARG A 102 -20.44 5.30 -10.97
C ARG A 102 -20.50 3.84 -11.43
N GLY A 103 -21.05 2.97 -10.61
CA GLY A 103 -21.15 1.56 -10.96
C GLY A 103 -21.75 0.69 -9.88
N ARG A 104 -21.82 -0.60 -10.20
CA ARG A 104 -22.28 -1.64 -9.28
C ARG A 104 -21.10 -2.45 -8.76
N MET A 105 -21.02 -2.65 -7.45
CA MET A 105 -20.04 -3.54 -6.82
C MET A 105 -20.27 -4.99 -7.32
N VAL A 106 -19.31 -5.60 -8.00
CA VAL A 106 -19.44 -6.99 -8.50
C VAL A 106 -18.51 -7.98 -7.81
N LYS A 107 -17.43 -7.49 -7.17
CA LYS A 107 -16.52 -8.34 -6.40
C LYS A 107 -15.87 -7.55 -5.27
N ILE A 108 -15.69 -8.15 -4.11
CA ILE A 108 -14.91 -7.58 -3.01
C ILE A 108 -13.64 -8.38 -2.74
N ASN A 109 -12.58 -7.71 -2.31
CA ASN A 109 -11.37 -8.39 -1.88
C ASN A 109 -11.49 -8.87 -0.43
N LYS A 110 -11.91 -10.12 -0.24
CA LYS A 110 -12.00 -10.73 1.09
C LYS A 110 -10.64 -10.89 1.77
N LEU A 111 -9.55 -10.94 1.00
CA LEU A 111 -8.19 -11.09 1.52
C LEU A 111 -7.82 -9.89 2.40
N VAL A 112 -8.04 -8.66 1.92
CA VAL A 112 -7.71 -7.44 2.68
C VAL A 112 -8.67 -7.18 3.84
N VAL A 113 -9.89 -7.74 3.81
CA VAL A 113 -10.80 -7.70 4.96
C VAL A 113 -10.24 -8.55 6.10
N GLY A 114 -9.73 -9.74 5.80
CA GLY A 114 -9.09 -10.62 6.79
C GLY A 114 -7.66 -10.22 7.15
N LYS A 115 -6.95 -9.54 6.24
CA LYS A 115 -5.56 -9.10 6.40
C LYS A 115 -5.37 -7.66 5.85
N PRO A 116 -5.85 -6.63 6.57
CA PRO A 116 -5.80 -5.22 6.15
C PRO A 116 -4.45 -4.72 5.68
N LYS A 117 -3.37 -5.17 6.34
CA LYS A 117 -1.98 -4.80 6.03
C LYS A 117 -1.57 -5.05 4.58
N ILE A 118 -2.19 -6.00 3.87
CA ILE A 118 -1.87 -6.28 2.46
C ILE A 118 -2.07 -5.04 1.58
N VAL A 119 -2.98 -4.16 1.95
CA VAL A 119 -3.18 -2.87 1.26
C VAL A 119 -1.97 -1.95 1.44
N ASN A 120 -1.29 -1.98 2.60
CA ASN A 120 -0.04 -1.27 2.82
C ASN A 120 1.14 -1.92 2.09
N ASP A 121 1.25 -3.25 2.15
CA ASP A 121 2.41 -4.01 1.63
C ASP A 121 2.43 -4.12 0.11
N ASN A 122 1.25 -4.23 -0.52
CA ASN A 122 1.11 -4.42 -1.96
C ASN A 122 -0.08 -3.64 -2.52
N PRO A 123 -0.08 -2.29 -2.44
CA PRO A 123 -1.22 -1.44 -2.78
C PRO A 123 -1.71 -1.60 -4.23
N TYR A 124 -0.83 -1.97 -5.16
CA TYR A 124 -1.14 -2.11 -6.59
C TYR A 124 -1.35 -3.57 -7.04
N GLY A 125 -0.97 -4.55 -6.21
CA GLY A 125 -1.17 -5.98 -6.47
C GLY A 125 -2.35 -6.53 -5.66
N ASP A 126 -2.04 -7.29 -4.60
CA ASP A 126 -3.04 -7.97 -3.77
C ASP A 126 -3.87 -7.03 -2.89
N GLY A 127 -3.43 -5.78 -2.74
CA GLY A 127 -4.08 -4.71 -1.96
C GLY A 127 -5.28 -4.04 -2.60
N TRP A 128 -5.78 -4.54 -3.74
CA TRP A 128 -7.01 -4.02 -4.36
C TRP A 128 -8.21 -4.16 -3.41
N ILE A 129 -9.20 -3.28 -3.55
CA ILE A 129 -10.34 -3.18 -2.63
C ILE A 129 -11.58 -3.83 -3.24
N ALA A 130 -12.02 -3.37 -4.40
CA ALA A 130 -13.26 -3.83 -5.02
C ALA A 130 -13.16 -3.86 -6.56
N VAL A 131 -14.06 -4.60 -7.19
CA VAL A 131 -14.33 -4.53 -8.62
C VAL A 131 -15.74 -3.99 -8.83
N LEU A 132 -15.86 -3.00 -9.72
CA LEU A 132 -17.15 -2.42 -10.12
C LEU A 132 -17.43 -2.73 -11.59
N GLU A 133 -18.70 -2.95 -11.92
CA GLU A 133 -19.24 -2.82 -13.27
C GLU A 133 -19.61 -1.35 -13.50
N VAL A 134 -18.94 -0.71 -14.46
CA VAL A 134 -19.08 0.74 -14.72
C VAL A 134 -20.44 1.02 -15.38
N SER A 135 -21.20 1.95 -14.81
CA SER A 135 -22.51 2.35 -15.34
C SER A 135 -22.44 3.57 -16.26
N ASP A 136 -21.38 4.37 -16.19
CA ASP A 136 -21.14 5.50 -17.09
C ASP A 136 -19.67 5.55 -17.54
N ALA A 137 -19.43 5.31 -18.83
CA ALA A 137 -18.08 5.30 -19.40
C ALA A 137 -17.40 6.68 -19.33
N LYS A 138 -18.16 7.79 -19.28
CA LYS A 138 -17.60 9.15 -19.19
C LYS A 138 -16.87 9.40 -17.87
N ASP A 139 -17.17 8.61 -16.84
CA ASP A 139 -16.46 8.75 -15.56
C ASP A 139 -14.98 8.37 -15.67
N LEU A 140 -14.61 7.55 -16.65
CA LEU A 140 -13.22 7.17 -16.93
C LEU A 140 -12.41 8.32 -17.51
N ASP A 141 -13.04 9.29 -18.18
CA ASP A 141 -12.35 10.43 -18.81
C ASP A 141 -11.68 11.36 -17.79
N GLN A 142 -12.10 11.29 -16.53
CA GLN A 142 -11.53 12.08 -15.44
C GLN A 142 -10.33 11.40 -14.77
N LEU A 143 -9.98 10.18 -15.19
CA LEU A 143 -8.83 9.46 -14.67
C LEU A 143 -7.64 9.61 -15.61
N GLU A 144 -6.46 9.73 -15.00
CA GLU A 144 -5.24 10.02 -15.74
C GLU A 144 -4.28 8.82 -15.70
N PRO A 145 -3.72 8.40 -16.85
CA PRO A 145 -2.56 7.51 -16.85
C PRO A 145 -1.40 8.15 -16.08
N LEU A 146 -0.55 7.31 -15.48
CA LEU A 146 0.57 7.76 -14.64
C LEU A 146 1.39 8.89 -15.29
N GLU A 147 1.76 8.74 -16.57
CA GLU A 147 2.56 9.73 -17.32
C GLU A 147 1.96 11.14 -17.32
N LYS A 148 0.62 11.26 -17.32
CA LYS A 148 -0.05 12.57 -17.33
C LYS A 148 -0.17 13.19 -15.95
N CYS A 149 -0.23 12.39 -14.89
CA CYS A 149 -0.48 12.87 -13.54
C CYS A 149 0.75 12.86 -12.61
N LYS A 150 1.95 12.51 -13.13
CA LYS A 150 3.20 12.45 -12.32
C LYS A 150 3.44 13.72 -11.49
N HIS A 151 3.27 14.90 -12.10
CA HIS A 151 3.45 16.18 -11.41
C HIS A 151 2.50 16.33 -10.22
N LYS A 152 1.21 16.05 -10.42
CA LYS A 152 0.18 16.16 -9.37
C LYS A 152 0.47 15.18 -8.22
N LEU A 153 0.87 13.95 -8.55
CA LEU A 153 1.26 12.97 -7.54
C LEU A 153 2.51 13.41 -6.76
N ALA A 154 3.53 13.97 -7.43
CA ALA A 154 4.71 14.53 -6.77
C ALA A 154 4.35 15.70 -5.84
N GLU A 155 3.42 16.57 -6.27
CA GLU A 155 2.89 17.66 -5.46
C GLU A 155 2.18 17.11 -4.21
N LYS A 156 1.26 16.15 -4.35
CA LYS A 156 0.61 15.49 -3.21
C LYS A 156 1.61 14.86 -2.25
N ILE A 157 2.67 14.20 -2.76
CA ILE A 157 3.72 13.60 -1.93
C ILE A 157 4.40 14.68 -1.08
N ARG A 158 4.78 15.81 -1.67
CA ARG A 158 5.44 16.92 -0.96
C ARG A 158 4.50 17.60 0.03
N GLU A 159 3.29 17.95 -0.40
CA GLU A 159 2.29 18.64 0.45
C GLU A 159 1.91 17.80 1.68
N MET A 160 1.72 16.49 1.48
CA MET A 160 1.31 15.58 2.55
C MET A 160 2.50 14.95 3.28
N HIS A 161 3.74 15.38 2.97
CA HIS A 161 4.98 14.91 3.58
C HIS A 161 5.09 13.37 3.58
N VAL A 162 4.72 12.76 2.45
CA VAL A 162 4.74 11.30 2.28
C VAL A 162 6.17 10.81 2.11
N ARG A 163 6.54 9.77 2.86
CA ARG A 163 7.82 9.08 2.75
C ARG A 163 7.59 7.61 2.42
N CYS A 164 7.73 7.26 1.15
CA CYS A 164 7.72 5.87 0.75
C CYS A 164 9.08 5.22 1.02
N PHE A 165 9.03 3.95 1.40
CA PHE A 165 10.18 3.10 1.62
C PHE A 165 10.04 1.85 0.75
N SER A 166 11.14 1.10 0.62
CA SER A 166 11.21 -0.20 -0.07
C SER A 166 10.27 -1.27 0.49
N ALA A 167 9.85 -1.14 1.76
CA ALA A 167 8.79 -1.91 2.37
C ALA A 167 8.00 -1.05 3.36
N PHE A 168 6.72 -1.36 3.54
CA PHE A 168 5.91 -0.63 4.53
C PHE A 168 6.39 -0.97 5.95
N PRO A 169 6.72 0.03 6.79
CA PRO A 169 7.19 -0.23 8.15
C PRO A 169 6.04 -0.55 9.10
N ASP A 170 6.24 -1.59 9.89
CA ASP A 170 5.30 -2.08 10.88
C ASP A 170 5.45 -1.41 12.23
N HIS A 171 6.71 -1.08 12.53
CA HIS A 171 7.14 -0.47 13.76
C HIS A 171 8.05 0.71 13.42
N GLU A 172 7.99 1.74 14.25
CA GLU A 172 8.79 2.94 14.10
C GLU A 172 9.58 3.16 15.40
N MET A 173 10.89 3.31 15.26
CA MET A 173 11.81 3.54 16.36
C MET A 173 12.63 4.80 16.03
N VAL A 174 12.46 5.85 16.83
CA VAL A 174 13.09 7.15 16.62
C VAL A 174 14.07 7.40 17.76
N GLU A 175 15.36 7.46 17.44
CA GLU A 175 16.46 7.55 18.38
C GLU A 175 17.37 8.71 18.00
N ILE A 176 17.00 9.91 18.44
CA ILE A 176 17.69 11.16 18.10
C ILE A 176 18.23 11.86 19.34
N GLY A 177 19.31 12.63 19.18
CA GLY A 177 19.94 13.40 20.25
C GLY A 177 20.58 12.50 21.31
N VAL A 178 20.14 12.61 22.56
CA VAL A 178 20.76 11.88 23.68
C VAL A 178 20.48 10.37 23.67
N GLU A 179 19.50 9.92 22.89
CA GLU A 179 19.12 8.51 22.80
C GLU A 179 19.84 7.75 21.66
N CYS A 180 20.66 8.45 20.86
CA CYS A 180 21.26 7.87 19.66
C CYS A 180 22.20 6.67 19.95
N ALA A 181 22.84 6.64 21.12
CA ALA A 181 23.68 5.51 21.57
C ALA A 181 22.89 4.23 21.94
N ALA A 182 21.55 4.30 22.00
CA ALA A 182 20.67 3.20 22.41
C ALA A 182 19.99 2.48 21.24
N VAL A 183 20.32 2.82 19.99
CA VAL A 183 19.71 2.22 18.79
C VAL A 183 19.77 0.70 18.82
N ILE A 184 20.95 0.11 19.03
CA ILE A 184 21.11 -1.35 19.01
C ILE A 184 20.37 -2.06 20.16
N PRO A 185 20.54 -1.67 21.44
CA PRO A 185 19.79 -2.29 22.54
C PRO A 185 18.27 -2.20 22.37
N LYS A 186 17.73 -1.04 21.98
CA LYS A 186 16.29 -0.87 21.77
C LYS A 186 15.79 -1.67 20.57
N LEU A 187 16.59 -1.74 19.50
CA LEU A 187 16.26 -2.59 18.35
C LEU A 187 16.22 -4.07 18.73
N ASP A 188 17.18 -4.56 19.51
CA ASP A 188 17.19 -5.94 20.01
C ASP A 188 15.91 -6.26 20.81
N GLU A 189 15.51 -5.35 21.71
CA GLU A 189 14.28 -5.50 22.50
C GLU A 189 13.02 -5.51 21.64
N LEU A 190 12.95 -4.63 20.64
CA LEU A 190 11.82 -4.55 19.73
C LEU A 190 11.75 -5.80 18.85
N ILE A 191 12.85 -6.17 18.20
CA ILE A 191 12.95 -7.34 17.33
C ILE A 191 12.58 -8.62 18.07
N ALA A 192 12.93 -8.75 19.36
CA ALA A 192 12.54 -9.91 20.16
C ALA A 192 11.01 -10.07 20.31
N ARG A 193 10.23 -8.98 20.25
CA ARG A 193 8.78 -8.96 20.51
C ARG A 193 7.92 -9.05 19.25
N ILE A 194 8.43 -8.62 18.10
CA ILE A 194 7.66 -8.52 16.85
C ILE A 194 7.60 -9.85 16.09
N GLU A 195 6.72 -9.96 15.10
CA GLU A 195 6.58 -11.19 14.31
C GLU A 195 7.62 -11.29 13.18
N LYS A 196 7.92 -12.52 12.75
CA LYS A 196 8.79 -12.74 11.59
C LYS A 196 8.18 -12.08 10.35
N GLY A 197 9.02 -11.40 9.58
CA GLY A 197 8.62 -10.67 8.38
C GLY A 197 8.16 -9.23 8.67
N GLU A 198 7.96 -8.85 9.94
CA GLU A 198 7.67 -7.46 10.28
C GLU A 198 8.90 -6.57 10.09
N VAL A 199 8.62 -5.34 9.65
CA VAL A 199 9.63 -4.34 9.26
C VAL A 199 9.70 -3.23 10.30
N VAL A 200 10.89 -2.91 10.76
CA VAL A 200 11.17 -1.79 11.66
C VAL A 200 11.78 -0.65 10.84
N HIS A 201 11.15 0.52 10.90
CA HIS A 201 11.73 1.78 10.47
C HIS A 201 12.47 2.42 11.64
N ILE A 202 13.77 2.62 11.47
CA ILE A 202 14.67 3.19 12.46
C ILE A 202 15.09 4.57 11.96
N VAL A 203 14.99 5.58 12.82
CA VAL A 203 15.46 6.94 12.55
C VAL A 203 16.51 7.30 13.58
N SER A 204 17.71 7.67 13.14
CA SER A 204 18.80 8.11 14.03
C SER A 204 19.55 9.31 13.46
N ASP A 205 20.04 10.19 14.33
CA ASP A 205 20.96 11.28 13.99
C ASP A 205 22.43 10.95 14.30
N ASP A 206 22.72 9.73 14.77
CA ASP A 206 24.09 9.25 14.95
C ASP A 206 24.74 9.02 13.57
N PRO A 207 25.89 9.68 13.28
CA PRO A 207 26.56 9.58 11.98
C PRO A 207 27.04 8.15 11.62
N THR A 208 27.09 7.25 12.60
CA THR A 208 27.57 5.87 12.49
C THR A 208 26.47 4.81 12.57
N ALA A 209 25.21 5.20 12.80
CA ALA A 209 24.11 4.25 13.00
C ALA A 209 23.91 3.28 11.82
N ASP A 210 24.15 3.72 10.59
CA ASP A 210 24.07 2.86 9.42
C ASP A 210 25.12 1.74 9.43
N ILE A 211 26.37 2.07 9.80
CA ILE A 211 27.45 1.09 9.93
C ILE A 211 27.12 0.08 11.04
N GLU A 212 26.60 0.55 12.17
CA GLU A 212 26.21 -0.31 13.30
C GLU A 212 25.06 -1.25 12.92
N ILE A 213 24.05 -0.73 12.22
CA ILE A 213 22.88 -1.52 11.78
C ILE A 213 23.26 -2.54 10.71
N VAL A 214 24.15 -2.22 9.76
CA VAL A 214 24.69 -3.20 8.81
C VAL A 214 25.31 -4.36 9.56
N ARG A 215 26.23 -4.06 10.49
CA ARG A 215 26.92 -5.08 11.27
C ARG A 215 25.97 -5.89 12.14
N TRP A 216 25.04 -5.22 12.84
CA TRP A 216 24.02 -5.89 13.65
C TRP A 216 23.15 -6.81 12.82
N SER A 217 22.76 -6.39 11.61
CA SER A 217 21.92 -7.17 10.70
C SER A 217 22.63 -8.46 10.27
N GLU A 218 23.93 -8.37 9.93
CA GLU A 218 24.77 -9.51 9.58
C GLU A 218 24.98 -10.45 10.78
N GLU A 219 25.29 -9.92 11.95
CA GLU A 219 25.56 -10.71 13.17
C GLU A 219 24.31 -11.42 13.71
N ARG A 220 23.14 -10.78 13.61
CA ARG A 220 21.87 -11.33 14.11
C ARG A 220 21.09 -12.09 13.04
N GLY A 221 21.42 -11.93 11.76
CA GLY A 221 20.76 -12.60 10.64
C GLY A 221 19.39 -12.03 10.30
N HIS A 222 19.21 -10.72 10.47
CA HIS A 222 18.05 -9.98 10.01
C HIS A 222 18.32 -9.36 8.64
N GLU A 223 17.28 -8.96 7.93
CA GLU A 223 17.41 -8.43 6.57
C GLU A 223 17.37 -6.91 6.60
N LEU A 224 18.47 -6.26 6.23
CA LEU A 224 18.53 -4.82 5.99
C LEU A 224 17.97 -4.51 4.60
N LEU A 225 16.84 -3.81 4.55
CA LEU A 225 16.10 -3.52 3.31
C LEU A 225 16.56 -2.21 2.66
N GLU A 226 16.81 -1.19 3.47
CA GLU A 226 17.12 0.15 2.99
C GLU A 226 17.90 0.94 4.04
N ILE A 227 18.84 1.76 3.57
CA ILE A 227 19.46 2.85 4.33
C ILE A 227 19.30 4.11 3.48
N ARG A 228 18.83 5.19 4.09
CA ARG A 228 18.65 6.47 3.42
C ARG A 228 19.05 7.62 4.34
N ARG A 229 19.93 8.50 3.87
CA ARG A 229 20.35 9.70 4.57
C ARG A 229 19.53 10.89 4.06
N GLU A 230 18.80 11.55 4.96
CA GLU A 230 18.00 12.75 4.70
C GLU A 230 18.42 13.83 5.70
N GLU A 231 19.08 14.89 5.22
CA GLU A 231 19.62 15.96 6.07
C GLU A 231 20.56 15.41 7.17
N GLN A 232 20.17 15.53 8.44
CA GLN A 232 20.92 15.02 9.60
C GLN A 232 20.41 13.64 10.07
N LEU A 233 19.36 13.12 9.45
CA LEU A 233 18.73 11.87 9.85
C LEU A 233 19.14 10.72 8.92
N ILE A 234 19.31 9.55 9.52
CA ILE A 234 19.52 8.28 8.86
C ILE A 234 18.28 7.43 9.09
N HIS A 235 17.59 7.12 8.00
CA HIS A 235 16.46 6.21 7.95
C HIS A 235 16.95 4.82 7.56
N MET A 236 16.60 3.80 8.33
CA MET A 236 17.01 2.43 8.09
C MET A 236 15.83 1.50 8.23
N LEU A 237 15.69 0.53 7.32
CA LEU A 237 14.63 -0.47 7.36
C LEU A 237 15.21 -1.85 7.57
N VAL A 238 14.76 -2.52 8.61
CA VAL A 238 15.15 -3.89 8.94
C VAL A 238 13.91 -4.76 8.97
N ARG A 239 13.96 -5.93 8.32
CA ARG A 239 12.95 -6.99 8.43
C ARG A 239 13.42 -8.08 9.38
N LYS A 240 12.56 -8.47 10.31
CA LYS A 240 12.82 -9.62 11.18
C LYS A 240 12.83 -10.93 10.38
N SER A 241 14.01 -11.51 10.24
CA SER A 241 14.20 -12.87 9.72
C SER A 241 14.33 -13.92 10.84
N ASP A 242 14.52 -15.20 10.48
CA ASP A 242 14.71 -16.31 11.46
C ASP A 242 15.98 -16.15 12.33
N GLY A 243 16.84 -15.20 12.00
CA GLY A 243 18.14 -14.98 12.63
C GLY A 243 19.17 -16.07 12.30
N ILE A 244 20.42 -15.86 12.71
CA ILE A 244 21.44 -16.91 12.63
C ILE A 244 21.14 -17.97 13.70
N ARG A 245 20.71 -19.16 13.28
CA ARG A 245 20.70 -20.33 14.17
C ARG A 245 22.15 -20.75 14.43
N PHE A 246 22.68 -20.38 15.60
CA PHE A 246 23.90 -21.02 16.08
C PHE A 246 23.59 -22.51 16.29
N ILE A 247 24.08 -23.35 15.39
CA ILE A 247 24.18 -24.79 15.63
C ILE A 247 25.07 -24.93 16.85
N ARG A 248 24.49 -25.27 18.00
CA ARG A 248 25.26 -25.73 19.16
C ARG A 248 26.01 -26.98 18.72
N VAL A 249 27.27 -26.83 18.33
CA VAL A 249 28.20 -27.94 18.26
C VAL A 249 28.36 -28.41 19.71
N ARG A 250 27.76 -29.56 20.02
CA ARG A 250 27.94 -30.24 21.31
C ARG A 250 29.34 -30.81 21.42
#